data_AF-Q0CY99-F1
#
_entry.id   AF-Q0CY99-F1
#
_cell.length_a   1.000
_cell.length_b   1.000
_cell.length_c   1.000
_cell.angle_alpha   90.00
_cell.angle_beta   90.00
_cell.angle_gamma   90.00
#
_symmetry.space_group_name_H-M   'P 1'
#
loop_
_entity.id
_entity.type
_entity.pdbx_description
1 polymer ?
#
loop_
_entity_poly.entity_id
_entity_poly.type
_entity_poly.pdbx_seq_one_letter_code
_entity_poly.pdbx_strand_id
1 'polypeptide(L)'
;MTSNDLIQLPNPLPLDDDTGMNVSSVYEGGSSCTHPEHLDGSFPTDAVPSLSAEPNLTDDLIHAMGPSLMSLGNWETLQSKDMQALSFHRDIYSPLRSTQDSSKSAHTLFLHRAFDREMALHFLLAVSHNELAIYMKHGPTPPQESRVHYRRGSELLQKQVDLQRTASTDHLNMMLSFLYIYLFWMRRSRIDSRKLHQISRTICNYVQLYTLDTVCSLGELLPPITNLPELAMTVSDQILLSRILIYLYDRDGLCCFFGCGGALANYVNSMPDKRQALWQISRIPFLWPMGGLGSVLSLGLEEDNKYILDVYFELIVLHQDINCLSQNKVQDPYESDVKLRRRLENLEKNVSFLSSLVKEQQPDATPTPLMAYVTTTVFYALHVYLDRATTNGFGSTPVSPHTQRALAALLAVAYKTIAAGPVQLLERFQG
;
A
#
# COMPACT_ATOMS: atom_id res chain seq x y z
N MET A 1 -3.33 3.11 -31.63
CA MET A 1 -4.44 3.07 -30.66
C MET A 1 -5.00 4.48 -30.56
N THR A 2 -6.31 4.65 -30.68
CA THR A 2 -6.97 5.96 -30.67
C THR A 2 -7.09 6.52 -29.26
N SER A 3 -6.90 7.82 -29.11
CA SER A 3 -6.84 8.60 -27.86
C SER A 3 -8.06 8.50 -26.92
N ASN A 4 -9.13 7.79 -27.29
CA ASN A 4 -10.34 7.62 -26.46
C ASN A 4 -10.22 6.51 -25.40
N ASP A 5 -9.20 5.67 -25.46
CA ASP A 5 -8.97 4.59 -24.49
C ASP A 5 -8.06 5.00 -23.32
N LEU A 6 -7.54 6.23 -23.34
CA LEU A 6 -6.42 6.63 -22.50
C LEU A 6 -6.77 6.58 -21.01
N ILE A 7 -7.92 7.14 -20.61
CA ILE A 7 -8.33 7.16 -19.20
C ILE A 7 -9.87 7.24 -19.15
N GLN A 8 -10.58 6.11 -19.20
CA GLN A 8 -11.94 6.06 -18.67
C GLN A 8 -11.82 6.00 -17.15
N LEU A 9 -11.69 7.17 -16.52
CA LEU A 9 -11.86 7.25 -15.08
C LEU A 9 -13.29 6.82 -14.77
N PRO A 10 -13.46 5.86 -13.87
CA PRO A 10 -14.79 5.41 -13.50
C PRO A 10 -15.55 6.59 -12.89
N ASN A 11 -16.76 6.84 -13.41
CA ASN A 11 -17.68 7.90 -12.98
C ASN A 11 -17.62 8.14 -11.46
N PRO A 12 -17.76 9.39 -11.00
CA PRO A 12 -17.99 9.66 -9.59
C PRO A 12 -19.11 8.74 -9.12
N LEU A 13 -18.90 8.13 -7.94
CA LEU A 13 -19.78 7.15 -7.30
C LEU A 13 -21.26 7.38 -7.69
N PRO A 14 -21.99 6.38 -8.23
CA PRO A 14 -23.43 6.39 -8.04
C PRO A 14 -23.62 6.34 -6.52
N LEU A 15 -24.01 7.49 -5.97
CA LEU A 15 -24.45 7.58 -4.59
C LEU A 15 -25.74 6.77 -4.57
N ASP A 16 -25.77 5.67 -3.81
CA ASP A 16 -27.02 5.03 -3.47
C ASP A 16 -27.90 6.11 -2.81
N ASP A 17 -28.90 6.58 -3.54
CA ASP A 17 -29.98 7.37 -2.97
C ASP A 17 -30.71 6.46 -1.99
N ASP A 18 -30.80 6.96 -0.77
CA ASP A 18 -31.55 6.43 0.35
C ASP A 18 -33.04 6.37 -0.04
N THR A 19 -33.42 5.32 -0.77
CA THR A 19 -34.82 4.97 -1.00
C THR A 19 -35.09 3.70 -0.21
N GLY A 20 -35.53 3.92 1.02
CA GLY A 20 -36.10 2.88 1.85
C GLY A 20 -37.21 2.15 1.10
N MET A 21 -36.99 0.88 0.79
CA MET A 21 -38.07 -0.08 0.64
C MET A 21 -37.76 -1.34 1.45
N ASN A 22 -38.55 -1.43 2.51
CA ASN A 22 -38.77 -2.58 3.34
C ASN A 22 -39.38 -3.71 2.50
N VAL A 23 -38.69 -4.85 2.38
CA VAL A 23 -39.35 -6.12 2.03
C VAL A 23 -38.78 -7.20 2.94
N SER A 24 -39.51 -7.43 4.01
CA SER A 24 -39.49 -8.69 4.75
C SER A 24 -40.00 -9.80 3.81
N SER A 25 -39.31 -10.94 3.77
CA SER A 25 -39.89 -12.27 4.11
C SER A 25 -39.28 -13.45 3.33
N VAL A 26 -39.09 -14.52 4.10
CA VAL A 26 -39.05 -15.97 3.76
C VAL A 26 -37.82 -16.51 3.02
N TYR A 27 -36.91 -17.15 3.76
CA TYR A 27 -36.83 -18.61 3.80
C TYR A 27 -36.13 -19.09 5.08
N GLU A 28 -36.89 -19.84 5.87
CA GLU A 28 -36.49 -20.55 7.09
C GLU A 28 -35.79 -21.89 6.76
N GLY A 29 -35.00 -22.36 7.73
CA GLY A 29 -34.45 -23.72 7.82
C GLY A 29 -32.93 -23.67 8.01
N GLY A 30 -32.34 -23.70 9.21
CA GLY A 30 -32.78 -24.27 10.47
C GLY A 30 -31.73 -25.32 10.89
N SER A 31 -30.77 -24.94 11.74
CA SER A 31 -30.24 -25.80 12.80
C SER A 31 -29.36 -24.99 13.77
N SER A 32 -29.91 -24.87 14.96
CA SER A 32 -29.34 -24.34 16.20
C SER A 32 -28.11 -25.13 16.66
N CYS A 33 -27.12 -24.45 17.23
CA CYS A 33 -26.51 -24.84 18.51
C CYS A 33 -25.82 -23.64 19.18
N THR A 34 -26.47 -23.16 20.25
CA THR A 34 -25.93 -22.68 21.54
C THR A 34 -24.85 -21.58 21.60
N HIS A 35 -25.24 -20.47 22.22
CA HIS A 35 -24.39 -19.49 22.92
C HIS A 35 -23.36 -20.15 23.85
N PRO A 36 -22.26 -19.44 24.12
CA PRO A 36 -21.99 -19.05 25.49
C PRO A 36 -21.80 -17.53 25.67
N GLU A 37 -22.16 -17.11 26.86
CA GLU A 37 -22.17 -15.77 27.42
C GLU A 37 -20.78 -15.19 27.67
N HIS A 38 -20.74 -13.86 27.74
CA HIS A 38 -19.88 -12.99 28.55
C HIS A 38 -18.37 -13.30 28.65
N LEU A 39 -17.59 -12.48 27.93
CA LEU A 39 -16.34 -11.94 28.45
C LEU A 39 -16.39 -10.41 28.34
N ASP A 40 -16.74 -9.77 29.45
CA ASP A 40 -16.49 -8.36 29.69
C ASP A 40 -14.98 -8.13 29.69
N GLY A 41 -14.48 -7.56 28.59
CA GLY A 41 -13.13 -7.05 28.45
C GLY A 41 -13.21 -5.56 28.19
N SER A 42 -13.53 -4.80 29.24
CA SER A 42 -13.42 -3.34 29.26
C SER A 42 -11.98 -2.92 28.93
N PHE A 43 -11.75 -2.46 27.70
CA PHE A 43 -10.53 -1.72 27.36
C PHE A 43 -10.63 -0.32 27.98
N PRO A 44 -9.53 0.22 28.54
CA PRO A 44 -9.56 1.54 29.14
C PRO A 44 -9.77 2.59 28.04
N THR A 45 -10.98 3.17 28.02
CA THR A 45 -11.23 4.52 27.55
C THR A 45 -10.54 5.46 28.51
N ASP A 46 -9.30 5.85 28.21
CA ASP A 46 -8.72 7.14 28.61
C ASP A 46 -7.30 7.27 28.04
N ALA A 47 -7.16 8.27 27.17
CA ALA A 47 -5.94 8.94 26.68
C ALA A 47 -6.00 9.12 25.15
N VAL A 48 -6.73 10.14 24.71
CA VAL A 48 -6.37 10.83 23.46
C VAL A 48 -5.02 11.49 23.74
N PRO A 49 -3.92 11.15 23.03
CA PRO A 49 -2.67 11.87 23.20
C PRO A 49 -2.90 13.30 22.74
N SER A 50 -2.69 14.25 23.64
CA SER A 50 -2.66 15.68 23.31
C SER A 50 -1.59 15.93 22.25
N LEU A 51 -2.04 16.28 21.05
CA LEU A 51 -1.22 16.67 19.90
C LEU A 51 -0.40 17.92 20.27
N SER A 52 0.91 17.76 20.45
CA SER A 52 1.83 18.88 20.62
C SER A 52 2.00 19.61 19.29
N ALA A 53 1.70 20.90 19.28
CA ALA A 53 1.94 21.79 18.16
C ALA A 53 3.43 22.12 18.05
N GLU A 54 4.05 21.80 16.92
CA GLU A 54 5.23 22.49 16.42
C GLU A 54 4.91 23.17 15.07
N PRO A 55 5.51 24.34 14.76
CA PRO A 55 5.05 25.26 13.74
C PRO A 55 5.66 24.94 12.36
N ASN A 56 4.85 25.12 11.31
CA ASN A 56 5.18 25.51 9.91
C ASN A 56 4.22 24.91 8.87
N LEU A 57 3.36 23.94 9.22
CA LEU A 57 2.39 23.37 8.25
C LEU A 57 1.20 24.30 7.92
N THR A 58 0.87 25.23 8.81
CA THR A 58 -0.31 26.09 8.66
C THR A 58 -0.16 27.06 7.51
N ASP A 59 1.05 27.58 7.28
CA ASP A 59 1.29 28.62 6.27
C ASP A 59 1.38 28.03 4.85
N ASP A 60 1.95 26.82 4.71
CA ASP A 60 2.07 26.12 3.42
C ASP A 60 0.70 25.66 2.87
N LEU A 61 -0.23 25.26 3.75
CA LEU A 61 -1.59 24.86 3.36
C LEU A 61 -2.47 26.03 2.90
N ILE A 62 -2.30 27.22 3.50
CA ILE A 62 -3.02 28.43 3.10
C ILE A 62 -2.65 28.83 1.66
N HIS A 63 -1.40 28.57 1.24
CA HIS A 63 -0.94 28.85 -0.12
C HIS A 63 -1.34 27.77 -1.14
N ALA A 64 -1.40 26.49 -0.75
CA ALA A 64 -1.75 25.38 -1.66
C ALA A 64 -3.26 25.31 -1.98
N MET A 65 -4.12 25.76 -1.06
CA MET A 65 -5.58 25.67 -1.18
C MET A 65 -6.18 27.03 -1.59
N GLY A 66 -6.09 27.36 -2.88
CA GLY A 66 -6.60 28.63 -3.42
C GLY A 66 -8.07 28.90 -3.06
N PRO A 67 -8.48 30.18 -2.87
CA PRO A 67 -9.83 30.51 -2.43
C PRO A 67 -10.83 30.33 -3.58
N SER A 68 -11.73 29.34 -3.47
CA SER A 68 -12.91 29.24 -4.33
C SER A 68 -14.17 29.53 -3.52
N LEU A 69 -15.05 30.35 -4.09
CA LEU A 69 -16.29 30.87 -3.49
C LEU A 69 -17.25 29.77 -3.03
N MET A 70 -17.04 29.27 -1.81
CA MET A 70 -18.02 28.60 -0.97
C MET A 70 -17.97 29.28 0.39
N SER A 71 -19.14 29.63 0.93
CA SER A 71 -19.37 30.28 2.24
C SER A 71 -18.19 30.15 3.22
N LEU A 72 -17.55 31.28 3.55
CA LEU A 72 -16.35 31.38 4.40
C LEU A 72 -16.46 30.56 5.69
N GLY A 73 -17.65 30.43 6.28
CA GLY A 73 -17.86 29.65 7.51
C GLY A 73 -17.74 28.13 7.35
N ASN A 74 -18.01 27.57 6.16
CA ASN A 74 -17.82 26.13 5.93
C ASN A 74 -16.36 25.80 5.60
N TRP A 75 -15.63 26.74 5.00
CA TRP A 75 -14.23 26.57 4.62
C TRP A 75 -13.31 26.47 5.84
N GLU A 76 -13.45 27.37 6.81
CA GLU A 76 -12.65 27.35 8.03
C GLU A 76 -12.85 26.06 8.84
N THR A 77 -14.08 25.54 8.88
CA THR A 77 -14.37 24.26 9.54
C THR A 77 -13.80 23.05 8.77
N LEU A 78 -13.81 23.08 7.43
CA LEU A 78 -13.21 22.04 6.62
C LEU A 78 -11.68 22.04 6.76
N GLN A 79 -11.06 23.22 6.71
CA GLN A 79 -9.62 23.38 6.90
C GLN A 79 -9.17 22.88 8.28
N SER A 80 -9.93 23.17 9.34
CA SER A 80 -9.66 22.62 10.68
C SER A 80 -9.75 21.09 10.70
N LYS A 81 -10.71 20.49 9.99
CA LYS A 81 -10.86 19.04 9.89
C LYS A 81 -9.76 18.41 9.04
N ASP A 82 -9.31 19.09 7.98
CA ASP A 82 -8.20 18.65 7.13
C ASP A 82 -6.90 18.59 7.92
N MET A 83 -6.63 19.61 8.75
CA MET A 83 -5.48 19.60 9.67
C MET A 83 -5.53 18.41 10.63
N GLN A 84 -6.70 18.11 11.20
CA GLN A 84 -6.88 16.94 12.07
C GLN A 84 -6.62 15.63 11.32
N ALA A 85 -7.15 15.48 10.11
CA ALA A 85 -6.97 14.29 9.29
C ALA A 85 -5.50 14.10 8.85
N LEU A 86 -4.80 15.19 8.50
CA LEU A 86 -3.37 15.15 8.15
C LEU A 86 -2.50 14.84 9.37
N SER A 87 -2.79 15.42 10.54
CA SER A 87 -2.10 15.08 11.77
C SER A 87 -2.30 13.61 12.12
N PHE A 88 -3.53 13.10 12.02
CA PHE A 88 -3.80 11.68 12.16
C PHE A 88 -3.01 10.83 11.16
N HIS A 89 -2.92 11.27 9.90
CA HIS A 89 -2.15 10.56 8.88
C HIS A 89 -0.68 10.42 9.28
N ARG A 90 -0.08 11.52 9.72
CA ARG A 90 1.33 11.60 10.11
C ARG A 90 1.62 10.82 11.40
N ASP A 91 0.81 11.06 12.43
CA ASP A 91 1.12 10.68 13.82
C ASP A 91 0.59 9.29 14.18
N ILE A 92 -0.40 8.78 13.44
CA ILE A 92 -1.04 7.50 13.73
C ILE A 92 -1.02 6.58 12.51
N TYR A 93 -1.59 7.00 11.38
CA TYR A 93 -1.71 6.12 10.20
C TYR A 93 -0.35 5.68 9.67
N SER A 94 0.55 6.63 9.38
CA SER A 94 1.88 6.35 8.84
C SER A 94 2.69 5.36 9.70
N PRO A 95 2.82 5.57 11.03
CA PRO A 95 3.45 4.59 11.92
C PRO A 95 2.77 3.21 11.91
N LEU A 96 1.42 3.16 11.89
CA LEU A 96 0.69 1.89 11.87
C LEU A 96 0.89 1.09 10.57
N ARG A 97 1.27 1.76 9.48
CA ARG A 97 1.52 1.16 8.17
C ARG A 97 3.00 1.01 7.84
N SER A 98 3.89 1.27 8.80
CA SER A 98 5.33 1.21 8.63
C SER A 98 5.98 0.20 9.58
N THR A 99 7.04 -0.46 9.11
CA THR A 99 7.97 -1.21 9.95
C THR A 99 9.19 -0.37 10.36
N GLN A 100 9.26 0.88 9.92
CA GLN A 100 10.29 1.85 10.27
C GLN A 100 9.74 2.90 11.24
N ASP A 101 10.64 3.72 11.78
CA ASP A 101 10.24 4.94 12.45
C ASP A 101 9.42 5.83 11.50
N SER A 102 8.37 6.46 12.04
CA SER A 102 7.45 7.33 11.33
C SER A 102 8.16 8.39 10.48
N SER A 103 9.26 8.95 10.99
CA SER A 103 10.08 9.98 10.34
C SER A 103 10.78 9.49 9.06
N LYS A 104 10.99 8.17 8.93
CA LYS A 104 11.68 7.51 7.81
C LYS A 104 10.74 6.71 6.90
N SER A 105 9.47 6.61 7.29
CA SER A 105 8.44 5.86 6.57
C SER A 105 8.21 6.39 5.14
N ALA A 106 7.84 5.47 4.23
CA ALA A 106 7.44 5.85 2.87
C ALA A 106 6.19 6.75 2.88
N HIS A 107 5.26 6.53 3.82
CA HIS A 107 4.06 7.35 3.97
C HIS A 107 4.36 8.80 4.34
N THR A 108 5.33 9.05 5.23
CA THR A 108 5.75 10.42 5.56
C THR A 108 6.39 11.12 4.36
N LEU A 109 7.15 10.39 3.54
CA LEU A 109 7.74 10.94 2.30
C LEU A 109 6.66 11.25 1.26
N PHE A 110 5.69 10.36 1.07
CA PHE A 110 4.56 10.58 0.15
C PHE A 110 3.71 11.77 0.61
N LEU A 111 3.45 11.86 1.93
CA LEU A 111 2.76 12.98 2.56
C LEU A 111 3.45 14.31 2.24
N HIS A 112 4.76 14.42 2.54
CA HIS A 112 5.52 15.64 2.28
C HIS A 112 5.48 16.05 0.81
N ARG A 113 5.54 15.09 -0.11
CA ARG A 113 5.55 15.35 -1.56
C ARG A 113 4.17 15.62 -2.14
N ALA A 114 3.11 15.21 -1.45
CA ALA A 114 1.74 15.52 -1.82
C ALA A 114 1.32 16.95 -1.45
N PHE A 115 1.94 17.57 -0.43
CA PHE A 115 1.56 18.93 0.03
C PHE A 115 1.59 19.98 -1.08
N ASP A 116 2.63 19.98 -1.91
CA ASP A 116 2.77 20.95 -3.01
C ASP A 116 2.01 20.56 -4.29
N ARG A 117 1.20 19.50 -4.23
CA ARG A 117 0.54 18.88 -5.39
C ARG A 117 -0.96 18.75 -5.16
N GLU A 118 -1.70 19.79 -5.55
CA GLU A 118 -3.14 19.95 -5.30
C GLU A 118 -3.95 18.65 -5.53
N MET A 119 -3.78 18.01 -6.68
CA MET A 119 -4.50 16.77 -7.02
C MET A 119 -4.16 15.61 -6.07
N ALA A 120 -2.87 15.33 -5.85
CA ALA A 120 -2.44 14.28 -4.93
C ALA A 120 -2.87 14.58 -3.48
N LEU A 121 -2.80 15.85 -3.06
CA LEU A 121 -3.24 16.30 -1.74
C LEU A 121 -4.72 16.00 -1.50
N HIS A 122 -5.58 16.28 -2.49
CA HIS A 122 -7.00 15.93 -2.38
C HIS A 122 -7.22 14.43 -2.19
N PHE A 123 -6.53 13.57 -2.95
CA PHE A 123 -6.67 12.13 -2.74
C PHE A 123 -6.08 11.65 -1.40
N LEU A 124 -4.96 12.22 -0.96
CA LEU A 124 -4.39 11.98 0.37
C LEU A 124 -5.38 12.37 1.48
N LEU A 125 -6.01 13.53 1.39
CA LEU A 125 -7.03 13.98 2.35
C LEU A 125 -8.24 13.05 2.35
N ALA A 126 -8.67 12.58 1.17
CA ALA A 126 -9.74 11.60 1.06
C ALA A 126 -9.40 10.30 1.82
N VAL A 127 -8.18 9.78 1.67
CA VAL A 127 -7.70 8.62 2.42
C VAL A 127 -7.62 8.93 3.92
N SER A 128 -7.03 10.06 4.29
CA SER A 128 -6.78 10.42 5.70
C SER A 128 -8.07 10.57 6.50
N HIS A 129 -9.07 11.28 5.95
CA HIS A 129 -10.40 11.37 6.55
C HIS A 129 -11.08 10.02 6.68
N ASN A 130 -10.95 9.16 5.67
CA ASN A 130 -11.54 7.81 5.69
C ASN A 130 -10.91 6.94 6.79
N GLU A 131 -9.59 6.95 6.91
CA GLU A 131 -8.87 6.16 7.91
C GLU A 131 -9.11 6.70 9.32
N LEU A 132 -9.19 8.01 9.50
CA LEU A 132 -9.57 8.63 10.78
C LEU A 132 -10.99 8.18 11.21
N ALA A 133 -11.96 8.21 10.29
CA ALA A 133 -13.32 7.76 10.59
C ALA A 133 -13.37 6.28 10.97
N ILE A 134 -12.61 5.42 10.28
CA ILE A 134 -12.49 3.99 10.63
C ILE A 134 -11.86 3.82 12.01
N TYR A 135 -10.78 4.55 12.30
CA TYR A 135 -10.10 4.50 13.59
C TYR A 135 -11.03 4.91 14.74
N MET A 136 -11.85 5.95 14.52
CA MET A 136 -12.87 6.41 15.47
C MET A 136 -14.14 5.55 15.49
N LYS A 137 -14.17 4.42 14.76
CA LYS A 137 -15.29 3.48 14.68
C LYS A 137 -16.60 4.10 14.16
N HIS A 138 -16.52 5.14 13.32
CA HIS A 138 -17.68 5.77 12.66
C HIS A 138 -18.26 4.96 11.49
N GLY A 139 -17.80 3.72 11.31
CA GLY A 139 -18.27 2.81 10.27
C GLY A 139 -17.39 2.80 9.01
N PRO A 140 -17.69 1.90 8.05
CA PRO A 140 -16.87 1.70 6.85
C PRO A 140 -17.21 2.65 5.70
N THR A 141 -18.26 3.45 5.84
CA THR A 141 -18.68 4.42 4.82
C THR A 141 -17.81 5.67 4.93
N PRO A 142 -17.27 6.19 3.82
CA PRO A 142 -16.43 7.39 3.86
C PRO A 142 -17.20 8.59 4.39
N PRO A 143 -16.63 9.40 5.29
CA PRO A 143 -17.26 10.62 5.77
C PRO A 143 -17.43 11.65 4.64
N GLN A 144 -18.22 12.69 4.89
CA GLN A 144 -18.53 13.70 3.88
C GLN A 144 -17.27 14.39 3.36
N GLU A 145 -16.35 14.75 4.25
CA GLU A 145 -15.07 15.39 3.97
C GLU A 145 -14.26 14.52 2.99
N SER A 146 -14.12 13.23 3.31
CA SER A 146 -13.45 12.26 2.44
C SER A 146 -14.03 12.23 1.02
N ARG A 147 -15.36 12.24 0.89
CA ARG A 147 -16.05 12.26 -0.41
C ARG A 147 -15.83 13.57 -1.18
N VAL A 148 -15.79 14.71 -0.48
CA VAL A 148 -15.54 16.02 -1.08
C VAL A 148 -14.14 16.06 -1.68
N HIS A 149 -13.11 15.67 -0.93
CA HIS A 149 -11.75 15.66 -1.46
C HIS A 149 -11.57 14.61 -2.57
N TYR A 150 -12.19 13.44 -2.46
CA TYR A 150 -12.13 12.44 -3.54
C TYR A 150 -12.73 12.97 -4.84
N ARG A 151 -13.90 13.64 -4.76
CA ARG A 151 -14.54 14.26 -5.92
C ARG A 151 -13.65 15.33 -6.53
N ARG A 152 -13.09 16.22 -5.70
CA ARG A 152 -12.25 17.32 -6.16
C ARG A 152 -10.95 16.82 -6.82
N GLY A 153 -10.28 15.84 -6.22
CA GLY A 153 -9.12 15.18 -6.82
C GLY A 153 -9.46 14.54 -8.17
N SER A 154 -10.65 13.93 -8.29
CA SER A 154 -11.11 13.32 -9.54
C SER A 154 -11.37 14.36 -10.65
N GLU A 155 -11.93 15.53 -10.30
CA GLU A 155 -12.12 16.66 -11.23
C GLU A 155 -10.77 17.18 -11.74
N LEU A 156 -9.79 17.36 -10.85
CA LEU A 156 -8.44 17.80 -11.20
C LEU A 156 -7.73 16.77 -12.09
N LEU A 157 -7.88 15.49 -11.78
CA LEU A 157 -7.34 14.40 -12.59
C LEU A 157 -7.94 14.41 -14.00
N GLN A 158 -9.27 14.50 -14.12
CA GLN A 158 -9.92 14.58 -15.42
C GLN A 158 -9.43 15.79 -16.23
N LYS A 159 -9.32 16.95 -15.59
CA LYS A 159 -8.79 18.17 -16.22
C LYS A 159 -7.35 17.97 -16.70
N GLN A 160 -6.50 17.33 -15.91
CA GLN A 160 -5.11 17.02 -16.29
C GLN A 160 -5.07 16.12 -17.53
N VAL A 161 -5.90 15.07 -17.56
CA VAL A 161 -6.01 14.17 -18.72
C VAL A 161 -6.47 14.91 -19.97
N ASP A 162 -7.42 15.83 -19.85
CA ASP A 162 -7.93 16.60 -20.99
C ASP A 162 -6.86 17.59 -21.53
N LEU A 163 -6.02 18.13 -20.64
CA LEU A 163 -4.95 19.08 -20.96
C LEU A 163 -3.65 18.43 -21.44
N GLN A 164 -3.48 17.11 -21.27
CA GLN A 164 -2.27 16.35 -21.64
C GLN A 164 -1.89 16.42 -23.13
N ARG A 165 -2.70 17.06 -23.99
CA ARG A 165 -2.35 17.31 -25.40
C ARG A 165 -1.32 18.42 -25.61
N THR A 166 -1.01 19.23 -24.59
CA THR A 166 -0.22 20.47 -24.78
C THR A 166 0.83 20.79 -23.71
N ALA A 167 0.90 20.06 -22.59
CA ALA A 167 1.77 20.38 -21.46
C ALA A 167 2.64 19.19 -21.00
N SER A 168 3.79 19.49 -20.39
CA SER A 168 4.61 18.49 -19.70
C SER A 168 3.82 17.87 -18.55
N THR A 169 3.93 16.54 -18.39
CA THR A 169 3.13 15.81 -17.40
C THR A 169 3.91 15.69 -16.09
N ASP A 170 3.34 16.21 -14.98
CA ASP A 170 3.87 15.95 -13.63
C ASP A 170 3.59 14.48 -13.25
N HIS A 171 4.55 13.60 -13.57
CA HIS A 171 4.43 12.18 -13.30
C HIS A 171 4.33 11.87 -11.80
N LEU A 172 4.94 12.67 -10.93
CA LEU A 172 4.86 12.47 -9.49
C LEU A 172 3.46 12.73 -8.96
N ASN A 173 2.85 13.84 -9.36
CA ASN A 173 1.49 14.17 -8.96
C ASN A 173 0.49 13.11 -9.45
N MET A 174 0.66 12.63 -10.69
CA MET A 174 -0.17 11.55 -11.24
C MET A 174 0.01 10.24 -10.47
N MET A 175 1.24 9.79 -10.23
CA MET A 175 1.50 8.51 -9.57
C MET A 175 1.14 8.52 -8.09
N LEU A 176 1.36 9.63 -7.36
CA LEU A 176 0.85 9.80 -5.99
C LEU A 176 -0.68 9.80 -5.95
N SER A 177 -1.33 10.48 -6.90
CA SER A 177 -2.78 10.45 -7.00
C SER A 177 -3.31 9.04 -7.24
N PHE A 178 -2.70 8.29 -8.16
CA PHE A 178 -3.04 6.88 -8.38
C PHE A 178 -2.84 6.03 -7.12
N LEU A 179 -1.74 6.22 -6.39
CA LEU A 179 -1.52 5.54 -5.11
C LEU A 179 -2.67 5.79 -4.13
N TYR A 180 -3.04 7.05 -3.89
CA TYR A 180 -4.09 7.37 -2.93
C TYR A 180 -5.50 6.96 -3.41
N ILE A 181 -5.78 7.04 -4.72
CA ILE A 181 -7.00 6.45 -5.29
C ILE A 181 -7.04 4.96 -4.99
N TYR A 182 -5.95 4.24 -5.24
CA TYR A 182 -5.86 2.80 -5.03
C TYR A 182 -6.12 2.46 -3.55
N LEU A 183 -5.43 3.15 -2.64
CA LEU A 183 -5.59 2.98 -1.18
C LEU A 183 -7.02 3.27 -0.72
N PHE A 184 -7.64 4.32 -1.24
CA PHE A 184 -9.03 4.66 -0.92
C PHE A 184 -9.98 3.50 -1.25
N TRP A 185 -9.84 2.90 -2.43
CA TRP A 185 -10.71 1.82 -2.89
C TRP A 185 -10.42 0.45 -2.25
N MET A 186 -9.18 0.21 -1.82
CA MET A 186 -8.84 -0.99 -1.05
C MET A 186 -9.51 -1.04 0.33
N ARG A 187 -9.90 0.11 0.88
CA ARG A 187 -10.39 0.24 2.27
C ARG A 187 -11.91 0.20 2.40
N ARG A 188 -12.63 -0.17 1.34
CA ARG A 188 -14.09 -0.36 1.37
C ARG A 188 -14.46 -1.62 2.13
N SER A 189 -15.60 -1.61 2.85
CA SER A 189 -16.16 -2.82 3.48
C SER A 189 -16.48 -3.92 2.49
N ARG A 190 -16.91 -3.54 1.28
CA ARG A 190 -17.07 -4.42 0.14
C ARG A 190 -16.11 -3.99 -0.94
N ILE A 191 -15.19 -4.89 -1.30
CA ILE A 191 -14.22 -4.65 -2.36
C ILE A 191 -14.98 -4.54 -3.68
N ASP A 192 -14.93 -3.37 -4.31
CA ASP A 192 -15.41 -3.18 -5.68
C ASP A 192 -14.33 -3.71 -6.64
N SER A 193 -14.47 -4.99 -6.99
CA SER A 193 -13.49 -5.69 -7.83
C SER A 193 -13.35 -5.06 -9.21
N ARG A 194 -14.47 -4.58 -9.79
CA ARG A 194 -14.49 -3.93 -11.10
C ARG A 194 -13.73 -2.61 -11.06
N LYS A 195 -13.99 -1.78 -10.05
CA LYS A 195 -13.30 -0.48 -9.89
C LYS A 195 -11.81 -0.66 -9.69
N LEU A 196 -11.39 -1.57 -8.80
CA LEU A 196 -9.96 -1.84 -8.57
C LEU A 196 -9.27 -2.43 -9.81
N HIS A 197 -9.96 -3.28 -10.57
CA HIS A 197 -9.44 -3.79 -11.84
C HIS A 197 -9.25 -2.65 -12.88
N GLN A 198 -10.20 -1.72 -12.97
CA GLN A 198 -10.08 -0.55 -13.84
C GLN A 198 -8.91 0.35 -13.42
N ILE A 199 -8.82 0.69 -12.13
CA ILE A 199 -7.72 1.51 -11.59
C ILE A 199 -6.37 0.85 -11.89
N SER A 200 -6.24 -0.44 -11.61
CA SER A 200 -5.03 -1.23 -11.91
C SER A 200 -4.61 -1.13 -13.37
N ARG A 201 -5.56 -1.29 -14.31
CA ARG A 201 -5.30 -1.15 -15.75
C ARG A 201 -4.92 0.26 -16.14
N THR A 202 -5.58 1.28 -15.59
CA THR A 202 -5.25 2.69 -15.85
C THR A 202 -3.82 3.00 -15.43
N ILE A 203 -3.41 2.56 -14.24
CA ILE A 203 -2.04 2.74 -13.76
C ILE A 203 -1.05 2.01 -14.67
N CYS A 204 -1.32 0.75 -15.02
CA CYS A 204 -0.48 -0.04 -15.90
C CYS A 204 -0.29 0.63 -17.28
N ASN A 205 -1.38 1.08 -17.89
CA ASN A 205 -1.35 1.79 -19.16
C ASN A 205 -0.55 3.09 -19.07
N TYR A 206 -0.71 3.86 -17.99
CA TYR A 206 0.03 5.09 -17.77
C TYR A 206 1.54 4.83 -17.63
N VAL A 207 1.93 3.81 -16.85
CA VAL A 207 3.33 3.40 -16.70
C VAL A 207 3.94 3.01 -18.04
N GLN A 208 3.22 2.25 -18.87
CA GLN A 208 3.68 1.85 -20.20
C GLN A 208 3.79 3.03 -21.17
N LEU A 209 2.77 3.90 -21.19
CA LEU A 209 2.70 5.03 -22.10
C LEU A 209 3.87 5.99 -21.91
N TYR A 210 4.22 6.27 -20.65
CA TYR A 210 5.32 7.17 -20.31
C TYR A 210 6.63 6.45 -19.98
N THR A 211 6.70 5.14 -20.27
CA THR A 211 7.86 4.27 -20.05
C THR A 211 8.48 4.40 -18.65
N LEU A 212 7.64 4.65 -17.64
CA LEU A 212 8.10 4.94 -16.28
C LEU A 212 8.87 3.77 -15.66
N ASP A 213 8.55 2.54 -16.08
CA ASP A 213 9.32 1.34 -15.75
C ASP A 213 10.79 1.47 -16.20
N THR A 214 11.03 2.06 -17.37
CA THR A 214 12.37 2.25 -17.93
C THR A 214 13.06 3.42 -17.25
N VAL A 215 12.38 4.56 -17.15
CA VAL A 215 12.90 5.77 -16.46
C VAL A 215 13.33 5.45 -15.03
N CYS A 216 12.51 4.69 -14.30
CA CYS A 216 12.77 4.34 -12.90
C CYS A 216 13.69 3.10 -12.74
N SER A 217 14.14 2.46 -13.83
CA SER A 217 15.05 1.30 -13.79
C SER A 217 16.46 1.61 -14.31
N LEU A 218 16.70 2.82 -14.83
CA LEU A 218 18.01 3.27 -15.28
C LEU A 218 18.95 3.41 -14.08
N GLY A 219 19.89 2.47 -13.94
CA GLY A 219 20.90 2.45 -12.88
C GLY A 219 21.98 3.53 -13.00
N GLU A 220 22.05 4.22 -14.14
CA GLU A 220 22.73 5.50 -14.25
C GLU A 220 21.75 6.57 -13.75
N LEU A 221 22.01 7.11 -12.56
CA LEU A 221 21.39 8.35 -12.08
C LEU A 221 21.81 9.46 -13.04
N LEU A 222 21.10 9.56 -14.17
CA LEU A 222 21.47 10.41 -15.28
C LEU A 222 21.60 11.85 -14.78
N PRO A 223 22.69 12.58 -15.08
CA PRO A 223 22.62 14.03 -15.05
C PRO A 223 21.46 14.47 -15.96
N PRO A 224 20.77 15.59 -15.63
CA PRO A 224 19.51 15.97 -16.27
C PRO A 224 19.65 15.83 -17.78
N ILE A 225 18.85 14.93 -18.38
CA ILE A 225 18.94 14.60 -19.80
C ILE A 225 18.52 15.85 -20.57
N THR A 226 19.49 16.67 -20.98
CA THR A 226 19.24 17.94 -21.68
C THR A 226 18.68 17.77 -23.09
N ASN A 227 18.61 16.52 -23.59
CA ASN A 227 18.24 16.24 -24.97
C ASN A 227 16.79 15.74 -25.15
N LEU A 228 16.01 15.62 -24.06
CA LEU A 228 14.58 15.31 -24.07
C LEU A 228 13.86 16.20 -23.03
N PRO A 229 13.41 17.42 -23.40
CA PRO A 229 12.81 18.38 -22.48
C PRO A 229 11.56 17.86 -21.74
N GLU A 230 10.86 16.87 -22.32
CA GLU A 230 9.65 16.26 -21.74
C GLU A 230 9.92 15.33 -20.55
N LEU A 231 11.17 14.93 -20.32
CA LEU A 231 11.55 13.91 -19.33
C LEU A 231 12.62 14.40 -18.34
N ALA A 232 12.77 15.72 -18.20
CA ALA A 232 13.68 16.32 -17.22
C ALA A 232 13.20 16.01 -15.79
N MET A 233 13.67 14.89 -15.23
CA MET A 233 13.32 14.40 -13.90
C MET A 233 14.54 14.51 -12.99
N THR A 234 14.34 15.00 -11.77
CA THR A 234 15.42 14.99 -10.78
C THR A 234 15.66 13.57 -10.27
N VAL A 235 16.89 13.27 -9.83
CA VAL A 235 17.21 11.99 -9.18
C VAL A 235 16.29 11.72 -7.98
N SER A 236 15.95 12.75 -7.21
CA SER A 236 15.02 12.66 -6.08
C SER A 236 13.64 12.20 -6.52
N ASP A 237 13.13 12.75 -7.63
CA ASP A 237 11.81 12.40 -8.17
C ASP A 237 11.82 10.99 -8.78
N GLN A 238 12.92 10.57 -9.40
CA GLN A 238 13.10 9.22 -9.94
C GLN A 238 13.07 8.17 -8.82
N ILE A 239 13.80 8.40 -7.72
CA ILE A 239 13.79 7.52 -6.55
C ILE A 239 12.38 7.44 -5.96
N LEU A 240 11.69 8.58 -5.86
CA LEU A 240 10.33 8.65 -5.33
C LEU A 240 9.34 7.89 -6.20
N LEU A 241 9.40 8.09 -7.52
CA LEU A 241 8.57 7.36 -8.47
C LEU A 241 8.82 5.86 -8.41
N SER A 242 10.08 5.44 -8.33
CA SER A 242 10.46 4.02 -8.16
C SER A 242 9.81 3.44 -6.91
N ARG A 243 9.82 4.18 -5.80
CA ARG A 243 9.19 3.77 -4.53
C ARG A 243 7.67 3.70 -4.63
N ILE A 244 7.03 4.67 -5.27
CA ILE A 244 5.58 4.66 -5.53
C ILE A 244 5.20 3.46 -6.41
N LEU A 245 5.98 3.18 -7.46
CA LEU A 245 5.75 2.05 -8.37
C LEU A 245 5.86 0.70 -7.66
N ILE A 246 6.89 0.50 -6.84
CA ILE A 246 7.05 -0.73 -6.06
C ILE A 246 5.91 -0.89 -5.04
N TYR A 247 5.47 0.20 -4.41
CA TYR A 247 4.34 0.17 -3.48
C TYR A 247 3.02 -0.16 -4.18
N LEU A 248 2.76 0.44 -5.34
CA LEU A 248 1.60 0.10 -6.17
C LEU A 248 1.66 -1.33 -6.69
N TYR A 249 2.85 -1.81 -7.08
CA TYR A 249 3.09 -3.19 -7.50
C TYR A 249 2.67 -4.18 -6.40
N ASP A 250 3.03 -3.94 -5.14
CA ASP A 250 2.56 -4.74 -4.00
C ASP A 250 1.06 -4.76 -3.87
N ARG A 251 0.48 -3.56 -3.76
CA ARG A 251 -0.94 -3.38 -3.47
C ARG A 251 -1.80 -3.97 -4.58
N ASP A 252 -1.31 -3.87 -5.81
CA ASP A 252 -1.94 -4.48 -6.97
C ASP A 252 -1.84 -6.00 -6.97
N GLY A 253 -0.72 -6.57 -6.55
CA GLY A 253 -0.59 -8.02 -6.33
C GLY A 253 -1.46 -8.52 -5.18
N LEU A 254 -1.59 -7.74 -4.09
CA LEU A 254 -2.51 -8.04 -2.99
C LEU A 254 -3.97 -8.00 -3.41
N CYS A 255 -4.37 -7.02 -4.22
CA CYS A 255 -5.70 -7.02 -4.81
C CYS A 255 -5.90 -8.22 -5.72
N CYS A 256 -4.87 -8.60 -6.50
CA CYS A 256 -4.93 -9.74 -7.41
C CYS A 256 -5.32 -11.03 -6.69
N PHE A 257 -4.83 -11.26 -5.47
CA PHE A 257 -5.26 -12.37 -4.62
C PHE A 257 -6.78 -12.44 -4.40
N PHE A 258 -7.45 -11.30 -4.23
CA PHE A 258 -8.90 -11.21 -4.07
C PHE A 258 -9.67 -11.23 -5.41
N GLY A 259 -8.99 -11.50 -6.53
CA GLY A 259 -9.58 -11.47 -7.87
C GLY A 259 -9.89 -10.05 -8.37
N CYS A 260 -9.31 -9.01 -7.78
CA CYS A 260 -9.40 -7.63 -8.25
C CYS A 260 -8.02 -7.07 -8.63
N GLY A 261 -7.92 -6.01 -9.43
CA GLY A 261 -6.61 -5.47 -9.83
C GLY A 261 -5.72 -6.45 -10.62
N GLY A 262 -4.41 -6.39 -10.39
CA GLY A 262 -3.38 -7.31 -10.89
C GLY A 262 -2.75 -6.97 -12.26
N ALA A 263 -3.23 -5.95 -12.97
CA ALA A 263 -2.69 -5.58 -14.27
C ALA A 263 -1.27 -5.02 -14.18
N LEU A 264 -1.02 -4.11 -13.25
CA LEU A 264 0.32 -3.56 -13.00
C LEU A 264 1.26 -4.66 -12.47
N ALA A 265 0.77 -5.47 -11.53
CA ALA A 265 1.55 -6.55 -10.94
C ALA A 265 2.03 -7.56 -11.99
N ASN A 266 1.13 -8.00 -12.90
CA ASN A 266 1.49 -8.88 -14.02
C ASN A 266 2.49 -8.23 -14.97
N TYR A 267 2.29 -6.96 -15.30
CA TYR A 267 3.20 -6.23 -16.18
C TYR A 267 4.61 -6.15 -15.60
N VAL A 268 4.76 -5.70 -14.35
CA VAL A 268 6.07 -5.62 -13.69
C VAL A 268 6.71 -7.01 -13.55
N ASN A 269 5.94 -8.06 -13.23
CA ASN A 269 6.47 -9.41 -13.14
C ASN A 269 6.95 -10.01 -14.47
N SER A 270 6.43 -9.53 -15.60
CA SER A 270 6.87 -9.94 -16.93
C SER A 270 8.29 -9.44 -17.27
N MET A 271 8.86 -8.53 -16.46
CA MET A 271 10.17 -7.89 -16.71
C MET A 271 11.11 -8.03 -15.50
N PRO A 272 11.68 -9.23 -15.24
CA PRO A 272 12.42 -9.51 -14.01
C PRO A 272 13.62 -8.58 -13.78
N ASP A 273 14.38 -8.25 -14.83
CA ASP A 273 15.56 -7.39 -14.74
C ASP A 273 15.18 -5.95 -14.36
N LYS A 274 14.18 -5.39 -15.03
CA LYS A 274 13.66 -4.04 -14.72
C LYS A 274 13.03 -3.99 -13.34
N ARG A 275 12.28 -5.03 -12.96
CA ARG A 275 11.69 -5.15 -11.61
C ARG A 275 12.78 -5.13 -10.54
N GLN A 276 13.87 -5.86 -10.74
CA GLN A 276 14.99 -5.85 -9.80
C GLN A 276 15.67 -4.48 -9.74
N ALA A 277 15.89 -3.83 -10.87
CA ALA A 277 16.46 -2.48 -10.92
C ALA A 277 15.56 -1.43 -10.22
N LEU A 278 14.25 -1.46 -10.48
CA LEU A 278 13.23 -0.64 -9.81
C LEU A 278 13.31 -0.80 -8.29
N TRP A 279 13.40 -2.04 -7.83
CA TRP A 279 13.56 -2.35 -6.41
C TRP A 279 14.83 -1.75 -5.82
N GLN A 280 15.98 -1.91 -6.49
CA GLN A 280 17.24 -1.34 -6.01
C GLN A 280 17.16 0.19 -5.89
N ILE A 281 16.63 0.88 -6.90
CA ILE A 281 16.49 2.34 -6.90
C ILE A 281 15.50 2.79 -5.82
N SER A 282 14.39 2.09 -5.63
CA SER A 282 13.36 2.44 -4.65
C SER A 282 13.87 2.49 -3.21
N ARG A 283 14.93 1.73 -2.90
CA ARG A 283 15.53 1.61 -1.56
C ARG A 283 16.66 2.60 -1.30
N ILE A 284 17.09 3.36 -2.30
CA ILE A 284 18.11 4.38 -2.08
C ILE A 284 17.57 5.36 -1.03
N PRO A 285 18.27 5.56 0.10
CA PRO A 285 17.83 6.52 1.10
C PRO A 285 17.71 7.92 0.48
N PHE A 286 16.66 8.67 0.86
CA PHE A 286 16.55 10.09 0.49
C PHE A 286 17.60 10.89 1.27
N LEU A 287 18.85 10.82 0.84
CA LEU A 287 19.92 11.66 1.38
C LEU A 287 19.97 12.98 0.60
N TRP A 288 18.91 13.79 0.67
CA TRP A 288 18.94 15.22 0.29
C TRP A 288 17.55 15.85 0.52
N PRO A 289 17.32 16.91 1.35
CA PRO A 289 18.25 17.78 2.09
C PRO A 289 17.82 18.01 3.56
N MET A 290 18.02 17.05 4.48
CA MET A 290 17.77 17.28 5.93
C MET A 290 18.96 16.97 6.85
N GLY A 291 20.11 16.57 6.31
CA GLY A 291 21.32 16.39 7.11
C GLY A 291 22.53 16.27 6.20
N GLY A 292 23.59 17.03 6.50
CA GLY A 292 24.84 17.05 5.73
C GLY A 292 25.51 15.67 5.64
N LEU A 293 26.58 15.62 4.85
CA LEU A 293 27.39 14.44 4.45
C LEU A 293 27.81 13.45 5.57
N GLY A 294 27.51 13.70 6.85
CA GLY A 294 27.90 12.84 7.97
C GLY A 294 27.05 11.57 8.16
N SER A 295 25.84 11.47 7.60
CA SER A 295 24.95 10.32 7.84
C SER A 295 25.23 9.10 6.94
N VAL A 296 26.17 9.20 6.00
CA VAL A 296 26.55 8.10 5.08
C VAL A 296 27.36 7.00 5.79
N LEU A 297 27.78 7.22 7.04
CA LEU A 297 28.70 6.33 7.76
C LEU A 297 28.04 5.37 8.77
N SER A 298 26.71 5.29 8.86
CA SER A 298 26.02 4.29 9.71
C SER A 298 25.75 2.95 9.01
N LEU A 299 26.59 2.59 8.02
CA LEU A 299 26.47 1.42 7.13
C LEU A 299 26.52 0.04 7.83
N GLY A 300 26.80 -0.05 9.13
CA GLY A 300 26.95 -1.33 9.84
C GLY A 300 25.65 -1.99 10.32
N LEU A 301 24.56 -1.22 10.48
CA LEU A 301 23.22 -1.73 10.85
C LEU A 301 22.27 -1.83 9.64
N GLU A 302 22.76 -1.51 8.44
CA GLU A 302 21.97 -1.46 7.21
C GLU A 302 22.00 -2.79 6.43
N GLU A 303 23.02 -3.63 6.59
CA GLU A 303 23.17 -4.88 5.81
C GLU A 303 22.11 -5.93 6.16
N ASP A 304 21.83 -6.15 7.46
CA ASP A 304 20.81 -7.11 7.90
C ASP A 304 19.40 -6.66 7.49
N ASN A 305 19.11 -5.36 7.58
CA ASN A 305 17.84 -4.80 7.13
C ASN A 305 17.68 -4.89 5.61
N LYS A 306 18.75 -4.65 4.85
CA LYS A 306 18.76 -4.79 3.39
C LYS A 306 18.47 -6.24 2.98
N TYR A 307 19.08 -7.21 3.66
CA TYR A 307 18.84 -8.63 3.41
C TYR A 307 17.39 -9.03 3.72
N ILE A 308 16.82 -8.60 4.86
CA ILE A 308 15.40 -8.84 5.20
C ILE A 308 14.47 -8.31 4.11
N LEU A 309 14.75 -7.11 3.61
CA LEU A 309 13.97 -6.47 2.56
C LEU A 309 14.11 -7.21 1.22
N ASP A 310 15.30 -7.69 0.86
CA ASP A 310 15.51 -8.47 -0.37
C ASP A 310 14.74 -9.80 -0.32
N VAL A 311 14.78 -10.51 0.82
CA VAL A 311 13.97 -11.72 1.03
C VAL A 311 12.48 -11.39 0.92
N TYR A 312 12.05 -10.29 1.56
CA TYR A 312 10.67 -9.84 1.48
C TYR A 312 10.25 -9.58 0.03
N PHE A 313 11.05 -8.83 -0.73
CA PHE A 313 10.76 -8.52 -2.13
C PHE A 313 10.56 -9.77 -2.98
N GLU A 314 11.42 -10.78 -2.82
CA GLU A 314 11.24 -12.08 -3.48
C GLU A 314 9.92 -12.77 -3.10
N LEU A 315 9.46 -12.64 -1.85
CA LEU A 315 8.14 -13.15 -1.46
C LEU A 315 7.01 -12.42 -2.18
N ILE A 316 7.11 -11.13 -2.44
CA ILE A 316 6.07 -10.40 -3.20
C ILE A 316 6.06 -10.83 -4.66
N VAL A 317 7.23 -11.06 -5.25
CA VAL A 317 7.34 -11.65 -6.59
C VAL A 317 6.66 -13.02 -6.62
N LEU A 318 6.96 -13.89 -5.65
CA LEU A 318 6.33 -15.21 -5.54
C LEU A 318 4.83 -15.13 -5.30
N HIS A 319 4.36 -14.18 -4.49
CA HIS A 319 2.95 -13.98 -4.25
C HIS A 319 2.18 -13.74 -5.55
N GLN A 320 2.72 -12.88 -6.43
CA GLN A 320 2.09 -12.62 -7.72
C GLN A 320 2.20 -13.81 -8.68
N ASP A 321 3.30 -14.56 -8.65
CA ASP A 321 3.41 -15.79 -9.46
C ASP A 321 2.38 -16.86 -9.00
N ILE A 322 2.13 -16.99 -7.69
CA ILE A 322 1.08 -17.85 -7.13
C ILE A 322 -0.31 -17.33 -7.52
N ASN A 323 -0.54 -16.02 -7.55
CA ASN A 323 -1.79 -15.45 -8.08
C ASN A 323 -2.02 -15.87 -9.54
N CYS A 324 -0.99 -15.81 -10.39
CA CYS A 324 -1.09 -16.27 -11.77
C CYS A 324 -1.44 -17.77 -11.87
N LEU A 325 -0.81 -18.61 -11.05
CA LEU A 325 -1.10 -20.05 -10.99
C LEU A 325 -2.54 -20.31 -10.55
N SER A 326 -2.95 -19.75 -9.41
CA SER A 326 -4.30 -19.97 -8.83
C SER A 326 -5.44 -19.50 -9.75
N GLN A 327 -5.17 -18.52 -10.61
CA GLN A 327 -6.14 -17.95 -11.54
C GLN A 327 -6.05 -18.55 -12.95
N ASN A 328 -5.32 -19.66 -13.13
CA ASN A 328 -5.13 -20.33 -14.42
C ASN A 328 -4.58 -19.42 -15.52
N LYS A 329 -3.71 -18.46 -15.15
CA LYS A 329 -3.04 -17.54 -16.10
C LYS A 329 -1.68 -18.07 -16.59
N VAL A 330 -1.27 -19.25 -16.11
CA VAL A 330 -0.03 -19.91 -16.51
C VAL A 330 -0.29 -20.93 -17.62
N GLN A 331 0.69 -21.13 -18.50
CA GLN A 331 0.58 -22.09 -19.61
C GLN A 331 0.68 -23.54 -19.13
N ASP A 332 1.65 -23.83 -18.26
CA ASP A 332 1.83 -25.13 -17.62
C ASP A 332 1.67 -24.99 -16.09
N PRO A 333 0.48 -25.32 -15.54
CA PRO A 333 0.23 -25.25 -14.10
C PRO A 333 1.12 -26.19 -13.27
N TYR A 334 1.45 -27.38 -13.81
CA TYR A 334 2.23 -28.37 -13.08
C TYR A 334 3.70 -27.95 -12.97
N GLU A 335 4.31 -27.54 -14.08
CA GLU A 335 5.68 -27.01 -14.06
C GLU A 335 5.78 -25.76 -13.18
N SER A 336 4.78 -24.88 -13.25
CA SER A 336 4.71 -23.67 -12.44
C SER A 336 4.63 -23.99 -10.94
N ASP A 337 3.81 -24.95 -10.53
CA ASP A 337 3.73 -25.40 -9.13
C ASP A 337 5.09 -25.92 -8.64
N VAL A 338 5.72 -26.84 -9.38
CA VAL A 338 7.04 -27.40 -9.03
C VAL A 338 8.09 -26.30 -8.88
N LYS A 339 8.10 -25.32 -9.79
CA LYS A 339 9.03 -24.19 -9.75
C LYS A 339 8.80 -23.29 -8.53
N LEU A 340 7.55 -23.02 -8.19
CA LEU A 340 7.19 -22.19 -7.04
C LEU A 340 7.53 -22.87 -5.72
N ARG A 341 7.25 -24.17 -5.58
CA ARG A 341 7.63 -24.97 -4.40
C ARG A 341 9.14 -24.94 -4.19
N ARG A 342 9.92 -25.17 -5.25
CA ARG A 342 11.39 -25.11 -5.18
C ARG A 342 11.91 -23.73 -4.77
N ARG A 343 11.30 -22.64 -5.27
CA ARG A 343 11.68 -21.27 -4.85
C ARG A 343 11.38 -21.03 -3.37
N LEU A 344 10.23 -21.47 -2.87
CA LEU A 344 9.90 -21.39 -1.45
C LEU A 344 10.85 -22.21 -0.57
N GLU A 345 11.18 -23.45 -0.96
CA GLU A 345 12.16 -24.29 -0.27
C GLU A 345 13.55 -23.63 -0.21
N ASN A 346 13.99 -22.99 -1.31
CA ASN A 346 15.25 -22.25 -1.32
C ASN A 346 15.24 -21.04 -0.37
N LEU A 347 14.10 -20.36 -0.23
CA LEU A 347 13.92 -19.25 0.71
C LEU A 347 13.76 -19.72 2.16
N GLU A 348 13.43 -20.99 2.42
CA GLU A 348 13.26 -21.52 3.78
C GLU A 348 14.53 -21.35 4.63
N LYS A 349 15.73 -21.47 4.03
CA LYS A 349 17.00 -21.23 4.73
C LYS A 349 17.11 -19.78 5.21
N ASN A 350 16.77 -18.83 4.34
CA ASN A 350 16.80 -17.41 4.63
C ASN A 350 15.79 -17.06 5.73
N VAL A 351 14.57 -17.59 5.64
CA VAL A 351 13.50 -17.34 6.62
C VAL A 351 13.74 -18.06 7.94
N SER A 352 14.40 -19.23 7.93
CA SER A 352 14.80 -19.93 9.16
C SER A 352 15.80 -19.10 9.97
N PHE A 353 16.76 -18.45 9.29
CA PHE A 353 17.67 -17.48 9.92
C PHE A 353 16.91 -16.29 10.52
N LEU A 354 15.94 -15.71 9.79
CA LEU A 354 15.09 -14.65 10.35
C LEU A 354 14.25 -15.14 11.54
N SER A 355 13.77 -16.38 11.49
CA SER A 355 12.99 -17.00 12.54
C SER A 355 13.81 -17.33 13.79
N SER A 356 15.10 -17.65 13.66
CA SER A 356 16.01 -17.81 14.81
C SER A 356 16.31 -16.48 15.46
N LEU A 357 16.53 -15.40 14.68
CA LEU A 357 16.65 -14.03 15.20
C LEU A 357 15.41 -13.59 16.00
N VAL A 358 14.22 -14.02 15.60
CA VAL A 358 12.96 -13.80 16.33
C VAL A 358 12.84 -14.68 17.59
N LYS A 359 13.57 -15.80 17.68
CA LYS A 359 13.50 -16.78 18.80
C LYS A 359 14.50 -16.52 19.90
N GLU A 360 15.67 -15.99 19.58
CA GLU A 360 16.81 -15.87 20.49
C GLU A 360 16.96 -14.48 21.10
N GLN A 361 15.86 -13.74 21.30
CA GLN A 361 15.92 -12.45 21.98
C GLN A 361 16.34 -12.64 23.46
N GLN A 362 17.62 -12.39 23.72
CA GLN A 362 18.15 -12.18 25.06
C GLN A 362 17.63 -10.83 25.62
N PRO A 363 17.48 -10.68 26.95
CA PRO A 363 17.00 -9.44 27.57
C PRO A 363 17.82 -8.19 27.20
N ASP A 364 19.09 -8.36 26.85
CA ASP A 364 20.04 -7.28 26.51
C ASP A 364 20.36 -7.19 25.00
N ALA A 365 19.71 -8.00 24.15
CA ALA A 365 19.94 -7.99 22.70
C ALA A 365 19.16 -6.87 22.00
N THR A 366 19.70 -6.41 20.86
CA THR A 366 18.99 -5.48 19.98
C THR A 366 17.62 -6.06 19.58
N PRO A 367 16.54 -5.26 19.63
CA PRO A 367 15.21 -5.73 19.29
C PRO A 367 15.16 -6.18 17.83
N THR A 368 14.54 -7.33 17.57
CA THR A 368 14.42 -7.88 16.22
C THR A 368 13.63 -6.90 15.34
N PRO A 369 14.09 -6.57 14.12
CA PRO A 369 13.38 -5.65 13.25
C PRO A 369 11.95 -6.12 12.94
N LEU A 370 10.97 -5.21 13.01
CA LEU A 370 9.55 -5.51 12.69
C LEU A 370 9.38 -6.15 11.32
N MET A 371 10.23 -5.75 10.36
CA MET A 371 10.21 -6.29 9.01
C MET A 371 10.54 -7.80 8.98
N ALA A 372 11.34 -8.33 9.90
CA ALA A 372 11.62 -9.77 9.98
C ALA A 372 10.35 -10.58 10.35
N TYR A 373 9.51 -10.03 11.24
CA TYR A 373 8.20 -10.61 11.58
C TYR A 373 7.25 -10.59 10.38
N VAL A 374 7.20 -9.47 9.65
CA VAL A 374 6.40 -9.35 8.42
C VAL A 374 6.87 -10.37 7.38
N THR A 375 8.16 -10.43 7.08
CA THR A 375 8.74 -11.35 6.10
C THR A 375 8.44 -12.82 6.43
N THR A 376 8.64 -13.20 7.70
CA THR A 376 8.33 -14.57 8.17
C THR A 376 6.84 -14.89 8.05
N THR A 377 5.98 -13.93 8.39
CA THR A 377 4.52 -14.07 8.25
C THR A 377 4.12 -14.29 6.79
N VAL A 378 4.66 -13.49 5.88
CA VAL A 378 4.35 -13.61 4.45
C VAL A 378 4.82 -14.95 3.91
N PHE A 379 6.03 -15.39 4.26
CA PHE A 379 6.56 -16.68 3.82
C PHE A 379 5.61 -17.85 4.14
N TYR A 380 5.21 -17.98 5.41
CA TYR A 380 4.31 -19.06 5.80
C TYR A 380 2.90 -18.89 5.22
N ALA A 381 2.42 -17.66 5.04
CA ALA A 381 1.15 -17.41 4.36
C ALA A 381 1.20 -17.86 2.88
N LEU A 382 2.30 -17.65 2.17
CA LEU A 382 2.48 -18.11 0.79
C LEU A 382 2.55 -19.63 0.67
N HIS A 383 3.14 -20.31 1.65
CA HIS A 383 3.09 -21.79 1.70
C HIS A 383 1.66 -22.30 1.78
N VAL A 384 0.86 -21.75 2.69
CA VAL A 384 -0.56 -22.11 2.82
C VAL A 384 -1.32 -21.76 1.54
N TYR A 385 -1.03 -20.61 0.95
CA TYR A 385 -1.70 -20.17 -0.27
C TYR A 385 -1.38 -21.08 -1.46
N LEU A 386 -0.12 -21.43 -1.70
CA LEU A 386 0.27 -22.32 -2.79
C LEU A 386 -0.35 -23.71 -2.63
N ASP A 387 -0.29 -24.30 -1.43
CA ASP A 387 -0.96 -25.57 -1.14
C ASP A 387 -2.47 -25.51 -1.46
N ARG A 388 -3.11 -24.37 -1.15
CA ARG A 388 -4.53 -24.16 -1.46
C ARG A 388 -4.82 -23.98 -2.95
N ALA A 389 -3.92 -23.34 -3.67
CA ALA A 389 -4.07 -23.11 -5.10
C ALA A 389 -3.93 -24.39 -5.93
N THR A 390 -3.22 -25.41 -5.42
CA THR A 390 -2.85 -26.58 -6.23
C THR A 390 -3.40 -27.91 -5.73
N THR A 391 -3.33 -28.18 -4.42
CA THR A 391 -3.49 -29.54 -3.89
C THR A 391 -4.64 -29.67 -2.89
N ASN A 392 -4.88 -28.66 -2.06
CA ASN A 392 -5.86 -28.75 -0.97
C ASN A 392 -6.75 -27.52 -0.91
N GLY A 393 -7.90 -27.58 -1.59
CA GLY A 393 -8.91 -26.54 -1.52
C GLY A 393 -9.30 -26.16 -0.08
N PHE A 394 -9.92 -25.00 0.08
CA PHE A 394 -10.37 -24.57 1.40
C PHE A 394 -11.34 -25.60 2.01
N GLY A 395 -11.06 -26.03 3.24
CA GLY A 395 -11.86 -27.05 3.93
C GLY A 395 -11.50 -28.51 3.61
N SER A 396 -10.47 -28.77 2.81
CA SER A 396 -9.99 -30.14 2.56
C SER A 396 -9.50 -30.83 3.84
N THR A 397 -9.93 -32.08 4.04
CA THR A 397 -9.52 -32.96 5.15
C THR A 397 -8.91 -34.26 4.62
N PRO A 398 -7.76 -34.73 5.15
CA PRO A 398 -6.98 -34.11 6.22
C PRO A 398 -6.19 -32.87 5.75
N VAL A 399 -5.90 -31.96 6.69
CA VAL A 399 -5.04 -30.80 6.42
C VAL A 399 -3.61 -31.29 6.15
N SER A 400 -2.99 -30.79 5.08
CA SER A 400 -1.58 -31.09 4.75
C SER A 400 -0.66 -30.81 5.95
N PRO A 401 0.31 -31.70 6.27
CA PRO A 401 1.30 -31.46 7.32
C PRO A 401 2.09 -30.17 7.12
N HIS A 402 2.33 -29.77 5.86
CA HIS A 402 3.01 -28.52 5.53
C HIS A 402 2.15 -27.31 5.91
N THR A 403 0.86 -27.33 5.58
CA THR A 403 -0.11 -26.29 5.97
C THR A 403 -0.22 -26.22 7.50
N GLN A 404 -0.28 -27.36 8.21
CA GLN A 404 -0.34 -27.39 9.66
C GLN A 404 0.91 -26.75 10.31
N ARG A 405 2.10 -27.06 9.80
CA ARG A 405 3.37 -26.45 10.27
C ARG A 405 3.39 -24.95 10.03
N ALA A 406 2.98 -24.50 8.85
CA ALA A 406 2.92 -23.09 8.50
C ALA A 406 1.94 -22.32 9.40
N LEU A 407 0.75 -22.88 9.69
CA LEU A 407 -0.22 -22.28 10.61
C LEU A 407 0.34 -22.18 12.04
N ALA A 408 1.01 -23.22 12.54
CA ALA A 408 1.65 -23.18 13.86
C ALA A 408 2.74 -22.10 13.93
N ALA A 409 3.55 -21.95 12.88
CA ALA A 409 4.56 -20.91 12.79
C ALA A 409 3.94 -19.49 12.74
N LEU A 410 2.86 -19.30 11.96
CA LEU A 410 2.12 -18.03 11.90
C LEU A 410 1.58 -17.62 13.28
N LEU A 411 1.00 -18.57 14.04
CA LEU A 411 0.54 -18.31 15.40
C LEU A 411 1.71 -17.88 16.30
N ALA A 412 2.83 -18.60 16.26
CA ALA A 412 4.01 -18.27 17.07
C ALA A 412 4.57 -16.87 16.74
N VAL A 413 4.60 -16.49 15.47
CA VAL A 413 5.01 -15.15 15.03
C VAL A 413 4.02 -14.09 15.52
N ALA A 414 2.72 -14.32 15.38
CA ALA A 414 1.68 -13.39 15.82
C ALA A 414 1.75 -13.09 17.34
N TYR A 415 1.94 -14.13 18.18
CA TYR A 415 2.11 -13.95 19.62
C TYR A 415 3.28 -13.02 19.96
N LYS A 416 4.39 -13.14 19.23
CA LYS A 416 5.58 -12.31 19.44
C LYS A 416 5.42 -10.89 18.92
N THR A 417 4.77 -10.71 17.77
CA THR A 417 4.53 -9.38 17.23
C THR A 417 3.61 -8.56 18.15
N ILE A 418 2.57 -9.17 18.73
CA ILE A 418 1.68 -8.48 19.68
C ILE A 418 2.46 -8.00 20.91
N ALA A 419 3.42 -8.81 21.39
CA ALA A 419 4.29 -8.43 22.50
C ALA A 419 5.28 -7.30 22.13
N ALA A 420 5.59 -7.13 20.85
CA ALA A 420 6.50 -6.10 20.34
C ALA A 420 5.82 -4.72 20.12
N GLY A 421 4.49 -4.63 20.17
CA GLY A 421 3.75 -3.36 20.11
C GLY A 421 2.55 -3.35 19.16
N PRO A 422 1.82 -2.21 19.06
CA PRO A 422 0.62 -2.07 18.23
C PRO A 422 0.99 -1.95 16.75
N VAL A 423 1.38 -3.05 16.12
CA VAL A 423 1.68 -3.10 14.68
C VAL A 423 0.50 -3.73 13.95
N GLN A 424 -0.14 -2.97 13.06
CA GLN A 424 -1.01 -3.56 12.05
C GLN A 424 -0.13 -4.09 10.91
N LEU A 425 0.15 -5.40 10.91
CA LEU A 425 0.89 -6.11 9.83
C LEU A 425 0.19 -6.10 8.45
N LEU A 426 -0.82 -5.23 8.28
CA LEU A 426 -1.74 -5.17 7.15
C LEU A 426 -1.20 -4.38 5.96
N GLU A 427 -0.26 -3.44 6.15
CA GLU A 427 0.42 -2.76 5.04
C GLU A 427 1.91 -3.04 5.09
N ARG A 428 2.33 -3.80 4.09
CA ARG A 428 3.65 -4.40 3.95
C ARG A 428 4.40 -3.63 2.86
N PHE A 429 5.72 -3.53 2.95
CA PHE A 429 6.65 -2.61 2.23
C PHE A 429 6.92 -1.30 2.93
N GLN A 430 7.98 -1.23 3.74
CA GLN A 430 8.74 0.00 3.97
C GLN A 430 10.22 -0.31 4.25
N GLY A 431 11.02 -0.25 3.19
CA GLY A 431 12.48 -0.26 3.21
C GLY A 431 13.03 1.13 2.96
#